data_AF-A0A940A393-F1
#
_entry.id   AF-A0A940A393-F1
#
_cell.length_a   1.000
_cell.length_b   1.000
_cell.length_c   1.000
_cell.angle_alpha   90.00
_cell.angle_beta   90.00
_cell.angle_gamma   90.00
#
_symmetry.space_group_name_H-M   'P 1'
#
loop_
_entity.id
_entity.type
_entity.pdbx_description
1 polymer ?
#
loop_
_entity_poly.entity_id
_entity_poly.type
_entity_poly.pdbx_seq_one_letter_code
_entity_poly.pdbx_strand_id
1 'polypeptide(L)'
;MRLIDADKLYPDCITKEGTLAISQSQIANAETVERPTGKWIMNKTSARGRNYTCTCCKKVSRNKFNFCPNCGADMRKETSNGN
;
A
#
# COMPACT_ATOMS: atom_id res chain seq x y z
N MET A 1 32.09 16.08 7.30
CA MET A 1 31.10 15.06 6.91
C MET A 1 30.08 14.97 8.05
N ARG A 2 28.90 15.59 7.91
CA ARG A 2 27.88 15.60 8.98
C ARG A 2 26.98 14.39 8.78
N LEU A 3 27.29 13.30 9.46
CA LEU A 3 26.38 12.17 9.63
C LEU A 3 25.18 12.70 10.40
N ILE A 4 23.98 12.56 9.84
CA ILE A 4 22.74 12.87 10.56
C ILE A 4 22.58 11.73 11.56
N ASP A 5 22.86 11.98 12.84
CA ASP A 5 22.54 11.06 13.93
C ASP A 5 21.05 10.76 13.86
N ALA A 6 20.68 9.53 13.49
CA ALA A 6 19.28 9.10 13.46
C ALA A 6 18.61 9.26 14.85
N ASP A 7 19.40 9.25 15.93
CA ASP A 7 18.96 9.49 17.30
C ASP A 7 18.44 10.92 17.54
N LYS A 8 18.82 11.91 16.71
CA LYS A 8 18.29 13.28 16.78
C LYS A 8 16.97 13.48 16.03
N LEU A 9 16.50 12.47 15.29
CA LEU A 9 15.20 12.52 14.58
C LEU A 9 14.05 11.89 15.39
N TYR A 10 14.36 11.24 16.52
CA TYR A 10 13.35 10.73 17.45
C TYR A 10 12.45 11.79 18.12
N PRO A 11 12.86 13.05 18.36
CA PRO A 11 11.99 14.04 19.00
C PRO A 11 10.87 14.57 18.10
N ASP A 12 11.02 14.53 16.77
CA ASP A 12 10.13 15.27 15.86
C ASP A 12 8.82 14.56 15.53
N CYS A 13 8.67 13.29 15.93
CA CYS A 13 7.37 12.60 15.90
C CYS A 13 6.54 12.84 17.17
N ILE A 14 7.09 13.54 18.17
CA ILE A 14 6.33 14.05 19.30
C ILE A 14 5.66 15.35 18.84
N THR A 15 4.45 15.16 18.33
CA THR A 15 3.38 16.14 18.13
C THR A 15 3.49 17.36 19.06
N LYS A 16 3.24 18.54 18.49
CA LYS A 16 3.36 19.90 19.08
C LYS A 16 2.72 20.17 20.46
N GLU A 17 2.14 19.18 21.15
CA GLU A 17 1.52 19.33 22.48
C GLU A 17 1.79 18.17 23.45
N GLY A 18 2.91 17.45 23.31
CA GLY A 18 3.37 16.51 24.36
C GLY A 18 2.53 15.25 24.56
N THR A 19 1.42 15.07 23.83
CA THR A 19 0.66 13.81 23.76
C THR A 19 1.14 13.01 22.56
N LEU A 20 1.72 11.83 22.80
CA LEU A 20 1.90 10.82 21.75
C LEU A 20 0.53 10.55 21.11
N ALA A 21 0.39 10.84 19.81
CA ALA A 21 -0.88 10.65 19.09
C ALA A 21 -1.34 9.18 19.08
N ILE A 22 -0.41 8.24 19.26
CA ILE A 22 -0.65 6.79 19.33
C ILE A 22 0.28 6.22 20.40
N SER A 23 -0.24 5.45 21.35
CA SER A 23 0.55 4.78 22.36
C SER A 23 1.19 3.48 21.83
N GLN A 24 2.28 3.05 22.47
CA GLN A 24 2.91 1.76 22.14
C GLN A 24 1.94 0.58 22.31
N SER A 25 1.04 0.64 23.31
CA SER A 25 0.01 -0.38 23.53
C SER A 25 -1.04 -0.40 22.42
N GLN A 26 -1.38 0.75 21.83
CA GLN A 26 -2.27 0.81 20.67
C GLN A 26 -1.64 0.15 19.44
N ILE A 27 -0.33 0.30 19.24
CA ILE A 27 0.40 -0.37 18.14
C ILE A 27 0.46 -1.88 18.39
N ALA A 28 0.79 -2.30 19.61
CA ALA A 28 0.95 -3.71 19.96
C ALA A 28 -0.38 -4.50 19.89
N ASN A 29 -1.50 -3.84 20.20
CA ASN A 29 -2.84 -4.44 20.16
C ASN A 29 -3.59 -4.12 18.85
N ALA A 30 -2.97 -3.45 17.87
CA ALA A 30 -3.61 -3.19 16.60
C ALA A 30 -3.88 -4.51 15.88
N GLU A 31 -5.12 -4.69 15.40
CA GLU A 31 -5.47 -5.89 14.64
C GLU A 31 -4.60 -5.99 13.39
N THR A 32 -3.92 -7.13 13.25
CA THR A 32 -3.19 -7.46 12.05
C THR A 32 -4.16 -8.08 11.05
N VAL A 33 -4.51 -7.31 10.02
CA VAL A 33 -5.31 -7.82 8.92
C VAL A 33 -4.36 -8.42 7.86
N GLU A 34 -4.55 -9.71 7.57
CA GLU A 34 -3.92 -10.37 6.44
C GLU A 34 -4.15 -9.55 5.16
N ARG A 35 -3.08 -9.08 4.53
CA ARG A 35 -3.22 -8.27 3.30
C ARG A 35 -3.50 -9.21 2.13
N PRO A 36 -4.66 -9.09 1.46
CA PRO A 36 -4.99 -9.99 0.36
C PRO A 36 -4.02 -9.80 -0.80
N THR A 37 -3.62 -10.89 -1.46
CA THR A 37 -2.86 -10.82 -2.71
C THR A 37 -3.82 -10.85 -3.90
N GLY A 38 -3.67 -9.92 -4.83
CA GLY A 38 -4.53 -9.76 -5.99
C GLY A 38 -3.76 -9.83 -7.31
N LYS A 39 -4.50 -9.74 -8.42
CA LYS A 39 -3.97 -9.57 -9.78
C LYS A 39 -4.75 -8.50 -10.54
N TRP A 40 -4.12 -7.92 -11.57
CA TRP A 40 -4.75 -6.95 -12.46
C TRP A 40 -5.20 -7.62 -13.76
N ILE A 41 -6.52 -7.80 -13.92
CA ILE A 41 -7.09 -8.34 -15.17
C ILE A 41 -7.28 -7.21 -16.18
N MET A 42 -6.60 -7.27 -17.32
CA MET A 42 -6.77 -6.27 -18.37
C MET A 42 -8.07 -6.49 -19.15
N ASN A 43 -8.93 -5.48 -19.18
CA ASN A 43 -10.15 -5.47 -19.99
C ASN A 43 -9.80 -4.95 -21.39
N LYS A 44 -9.88 -5.83 -22.40
CA LYS A 44 -9.55 -5.50 -23.81
C LYS A 44 -10.66 -4.74 -24.55
N THR A 45 -11.83 -4.57 -23.94
CA THR A 45 -13.05 -4.03 -24.59
C THR A 45 -13.15 -2.51 -24.57
N SER A 46 -12.26 -1.79 -23.89
CA SER A 46 -12.32 -0.33 -23.82
C SER A 46 -11.66 0.34 -25.04
N ALA A 47 -12.49 0.90 -25.92
CA ALA A 47 -12.08 1.67 -27.10
C ALA A 47 -11.16 2.88 -26.83
N ARG A 48 -10.98 3.28 -25.55
CA ARG A 48 -10.21 4.47 -25.13
C ARG A 48 -8.99 4.18 -24.25
N GLY A 49 -8.53 2.93 -24.17
CA GLY A 49 -7.29 2.58 -23.48
C GLY A 49 -7.36 1.29 -22.67
N ARG A 50 -6.23 0.92 -22.05
CA ARG A 50 -6.10 -0.30 -21.24
C ARG A 50 -6.71 -0.05 -19.86
N ASN A 51 -7.82 -0.73 -19.54
CA ASN A 51 -8.39 -0.75 -18.21
C ASN A 51 -8.00 -2.05 -17.49
N TYR A 52 -7.76 -1.98 -16.19
CA TYR A 52 -7.37 -3.10 -15.35
C TYR A 52 -8.34 -3.28 -14.20
N THR A 53 -8.83 -4.50 -13.98
CA THR A 53 -9.76 -4.84 -12.92
C THR A 53 -9.03 -5.56 -11.80
N CYS A 54 -9.21 -5.10 -10.56
CA CYS A 54 -8.71 -5.79 -9.38
C CYS A 54 -9.48 -7.09 -9.15
N THR A 55 -8.78 -8.22 -8.98
CA THR A 55 -9.44 -9.51 -8.69
C THR A 55 -10.18 -9.55 -7.35
N CYS A 56 -9.68 -8.83 -6.35
CA CYS A 56 -10.19 -8.83 -4.98
C CYS A 56 -11.46 -8.00 -4.81
N CYS A 57 -11.50 -6.77 -5.34
CA CYS A 57 -12.62 -5.85 -5.12
C CYS A 57 -13.39 -5.44 -6.39
N LYS A 58 -13.01 -5.99 -7.55
CA LYS A 58 -13.61 -5.73 -8.87
C LYS A 58 -13.60 -4.26 -9.33
N LYS A 59 -12.90 -3.38 -8.61
CA LYS A 59 -12.70 -1.98 -9.02
C LYS A 59 -11.76 -1.89 -10.21
N VAL A 60 -12.08 -0.97 -11.11
CA VAL A 60 -11.32 -0.71 -12.33
C VAL A 60 -10.32 0.41 -12.09
N SER A 61 -9.10 0.24 -12.57
CA SER A 61 -8.03 1.21 -12.60
C SER A 61 -7.54 1.38 -14.03
N ARG A 62 -7.11 2.60 -14.40
CA ARG A 62 -6.49 2.85 -15.71
C ARG A 62 -5.03 2.41 -15.76
N ASN A 63 -4.40 2.20 -14.61
CA ASN A 63 -3.00 1.82 -14.47
C ASN A 63 -2.83 0.57 -13.60
N LYS A 64 -1.75 -0.18 -13.84
CA LYS A 64 -1.27 -1.22 -12.93
C LYS A 64 -0.42 -0.58 -11.85
N PHE A 65 -0.85 -0.71 -10.60
CA PHE A 65 -0.09 -0.31 -9.42
C PHE A 65 0.37 -1.55 -8.65
N ASN A 66 1.42 -1.40 -7.84
CA ASN A 66 1.87 -2.46 -6.94
C ASN A 66 0.82 -2.86 -5.89
N PHE A 67 -0.14 -1.98 -5.63
CA PHE A 67 -1.25 -2.21 -4.71
C PHE A 67 -2.57 -1.73 -5.30
N CYS A 68 -3.67 -2.37 -4.94
CA CYS A 68 -4.99 -1.85 -5.28
C CYS A 68 -5.30 -0.61 -4.42
N PRO A 69 -5.57 0.58 -5.01
CA PRO A 69 -5.89 1.78 -4.25
C PRO A 69 -7.25 1.70 -3.53
N ASN A 70 -8.09 0.71 -3.87
CA ASN A 70 -9.42 0.56 -3.28
C ASN A 70 -9.47 -0.43 -2.11
N CYS A 71 -8.66 -1.49 -2.15
CA CYS A 71 -8.73 -2.56 -1.14
C CYS A 71 -7.37 -2.94 -0.53
N GLY A 72 -6.29 -2.25 -0.92
CA GLY A 72 -4.95 -2.50 -0.39
C GLY A 72 -4.33 -3.82 -0.85
N ALA A 73 -4.99 -4.60 -1.72
CA ALA A 73 -4.47 -5.89 -2.17
C ALA A 73 -3.10 -5.74 -2.85
N ASP A 74 -2.16 -6.63 -2.50
CA ASP A 74 -0.80 -6.66 -3.06
C ASP A 74 -0.81 -7.28 -4.46
N MET A 75 -0.35 -6.52 -5.46
CA MET A 75 -0.39 -6.86 -6.88
C MET A 75 1.00 -7.21 -7.44
N ARG A 76 2.05 -7.16 -6.60
CA ARG A 76 3.45 -7.37 -7.03
C ARG A 76 3.79 -8.80 -7.42
N LYS A 77 2.95 -9.78 -7.05
CA LYS A 77 3.15 -11.20 -7.40
C LYS A 77 2.97 -11.51 -8.91
N GLU A 78 2.85 -10.50 -9.78
CA GLU A 78 3.01 -10.69 -11.22
C GLU A 78 4.50 -10.65 -11.62
N THR A 79 5.28 -11.66 -11.22
CA THR A 79 6.54 -12.01 -11.90
C THR A 79 6.38 -13.34 -12.62
N SER A 80 6.18 -13.23 -13.94
CA SER A 80 6.64 -14.11 -15.04
C SER A 80 6.08 -15.55 -15.17
N ASN A 81 5.36 -15.85 -16.27
CA ASN A 81 5.83 -16.76 -17.35
C ASN A 81 4.74 -17.09 -18.41
N GLY A 82 5.13 -17.06 -19.69
CA GLY A 82 4.48 -17.86 -20.76
C GLY A 82 4.33 -17.20 -22.13
N ASN A 83 5.28 -17.53 -23.03
CA ASN A 83 5.44 -17.24 -24.47
C ASN A 83 6.00 -15.88 -24.89
#